data_AF-A0A9P9CQ07-F1
#
_entry.id   AF-A0A9P9CQ07-F1
#
_cell.length_a   1.000
_cell.length_b   1.000
_cell.length_c   1.000
_cell.angle_alpha   90.00
_cell.angle_beta   90.00
_cell.angle_gamma   90.00
#
_symmetry.space_group_name_H-M   'P 1'
#
loop_
_entity.id
_entity.type
_entity.pdbx_description
1 polymer ?
#
loop_
_entity_poly.entity_id
_entity_poly.type
_entity_poly.pdbx_seq_one_letter_code
_entity_poly.pdbx_strand_id
1 'polypeptide(L)'
;MSSSAFVPSSSKSKGLRACLLCSVVQSVADFRKYGCPNCEEIMQIKAGGSDRVMECTSSNFEGCIAVTNPEESWVARWQRTSKYVRGIYAMRVIGSIPEDVEEELNSRGITYRPRDGKADDLFQGVH
;
A
#
# COMPACT_ATOMS: atom_id res chain seq x y z
N MET A 1 -20.45 -4.97 4.15
CA MET A 1 -20.23 -3.63 3.56
C MET A 1 -18.76 -3.51 3.23
N SER A 2 -18.38 -3.51 1.95
CA SER A 2 -16.96 -3.41 1.57
C SER A 2 -16.42 -2.02 1.95
N SER A 3 -15.45 -2.00 2.86
CA SER A 3 -14.78 -0.77 3.32
C SER A 3 -14.03 -0.11 2.15
N SER A 4 -13.78 1.20 2.26
CA SER A 4 -13.14 2.03 1.24
C SER A 4 -11.97 2.79 1.84
N ALA A 5 -10.87 2.88 1.12
CA ALA A 5 -9.86 3.90 1.38
C ALA A 5 -10.43 5.29 1.06
N PHE A 6 -9.82 6.33 1.66
CA PHE A 6 -10.11 7.71 1.28
C PHE A 6 -9.58 7.96 -0.14
N VAL A 7 -10.39 8.59 -1.00
CA VAL A 7 -9.98 8.95 -2.36
C VAL A 7 -9.39 10.37 -2.32
N PRO A 8 -8.10 10.56 -2.69
CA PRO A 8 -7.49 11.87 -2.65
C PRO A 8 -8.17 12.87 -3.61
N SER A 9 -8.45 14.08 -3.15
CA SER A 9 -9.01 15.16 -3.99
C SER A 9 -7.94 15.84 -4.85
N SER A 10 -8.30 16.28 -6.06
CA SER A 10 -7.38 16.83 -7.08
C SER A 10 -6.50 18.00 -6.62
N SER A 11 -6.94 18.80 -5.65
CA SER A 11 -6.18 19.93 -5.09
C SER A 11 -5.01 19.54 -4.18
N LYS A 12 -4.85 18.24 -3.84
CA LYS A 12 -3.86 17.73 -2.88
C LYS A 12 -2.85 16.73 -3.49
N SER A 13 -2.64 16.77 -4.81
CA SER A 13 -1.69 15.85 -5.47
C SER A 13 -0.26 16.00 -4.93
N LYS A 14 0.13 17.21 -4.52
CA LYS A 14 1.38 17.48 -3.81
C LYS A 14 1.27 16.95 -2.38
N GLY A 15 1.99 15.89 -2.05
CA GLY A 15 2.00 15.28 -0.71
C GLY A 15 1.24 13.95 -0.58
N LEU A 16 0.84 13.34 -1.71
CA LEU A 16 0.40 11.95 -1.70
C LEU A 16 1.58 11.01 -1.49
N ARG A 17 1.29 9.89 -0.82
CA ARG A 17 2.25 8.81 -0.58
C ARG A 17 1.56 7.48 -0.83
N ALA A 18 2.33 6.48 -1.24
CA ALA A 18 1.88 5.12 -1.41
C ALA A 18 2.42 4.25 -0.26
N CYS A 19 1.57 3.40 0.31
CA CYS A 19 2.00 2.43 1.32
C CYS A 19 3.00 1.42 0.72
N LEU A 20 4.12 1.20 1.40
CA LEU A 20 5.18 0.30 0.90
C LEU A 20 4.77 -1.18 0.90
N LEU A 21 3.77 -1.56 1.69
CA LEU A 21 3.27 -2.94 1.76
C LEU A 21 2.13 -3.24 0.77
N CYS A 22 1.12 -2.35 0.67
CA CYS A 22 -0.09 -2.60 -0.13
C CYS A 22 -0.31 -1.65 -1.32
N SER A 23 0.57 -0.67 -1.54
CA SER A 23 0.50 0.36 -2.58
C SER A 23 -0.70 1.32 -2.56
N VAL A 24 -1.56 1.29 -1.53
CA VAL A 24 -2.66 2.28 -1.41
C VAL A 24 -2.10 3.70 -1.33
N VAL A 25 -2.69 4.61 -2.08
CA VAL A 25 -2.28 6.02 -2.18
C VAL A 25 -3.23 6.88 -1.35
N GLN A 26 -2.69 7.57 -0.36
CA GLN A 26 -3.42 8.54 0.46
C GLN A 26 -2.56 9.76 0.78
N SER A 27 -3.17 10.79 1.36
CA SER A 27 -2.41 11.94 1.87
C SER A 27 -1.68 11.58 3.17
N VAL A 28 -0.59 12.29 3.47
CA VAL A 28 0.10 12.19 4.78
C VAL A 28 -0.87 12.38 5.95
N ALA A 29 -1.81 13.33 5.81
CA ALA A 29 -2.79 13.61 6.85
C ALA A 29 -3.74 12.42 7.10
N ASP A 30 -4.17 11.74 6.05
CA ASP A 30 -5.05 10.58 6.16
C ASP A 30 -4.32 9.37 6.77
N PHE A 31 -3.08 9.10 6.34
CA PHE A 31 -2.26 8.07 6.97
C PHE A 31 -2.00 8.35 8.45
N ARG A 32 -1.68 9.60 8.81
CA ARG A 32 -1.47 9.99 10.21
C ARG A 32 -2.74 9.84 11.05
N LYS A 33 -3.89 10.19 10.48
CA LYS A 33 -5.17 10.21 11.23
C LYS A 33 -5.80 8.83 11.37
N TYR A 34 -5.78 8.03 10.31
CA TYR A 34 -6.53 6.78 10.21
C TYR A 34 -5.65 5.55 10.04
N GLY A 35 -4.37 5.71 9.74
CA GLY A 35 -3.49 4.61 9.40
C GLY A 35 -3.67 4.10 7.98
N CYS A 36 -3.03 2.96 7.67
CA CYS A 36 -3.24 2.28 6.39
C CYS A 36 -4.49 1.39 6.46
N PRO A 37 -5.52 1.58 5.61
CA PRO A 37 -6.77 0.82 5.70
C PRO A 37 -6.61 -0.69 5.45
N ASN A 38 -5.47 -1.11 4.87
CA ASN A 38 -5.16 -2.51 4.60
C ASN A 38 -4.13 -3.11 5.55
N CYS A 39 -3.28 -2.28 6.17
CA CYS A 39 -2.03 -2.74 6.79
C CYS A 39 -1.82 -2.21 8.21
N GLU A 40 -2.78 -1.47 8.77
CA GLU A 40 -2.57 -0.78 10.05
C GLU A 40 -2.17 -1.72 11.19
N GLU A 41 -2.72 -2.94 11.20
CA GLU A 41 -2.40 -3.95 12.22
C GLU A 41 -0.91 -4.29 12.29
N ILE A 42 -0.19 -4.21 11.16
CA ILE A 42 1.24 -4.55 11.05
C ILE A 42 2.08 -3.26 11.03
N MET A 43 1.68 -2.26 10.25
CA MET A 43 2.47 -1.05 10.04
C MET A 43 2.43 -0.08 11.23
N GLN A 44 1.36 -0.14 12.05
CA GLN A 44 1.17 0.69 13.26
C GLN A 44 1.39 2.19 13.01
N ILE A 45 0.95 2.69 11.83
CA ILE A 45 1.22 4.04 11.36
C ILE A 45 0.57 5.09 12.28
N LYS A 46 -0.66 4.82 12.73
CA LYS A 46 -1.40 5.75 13.58
C LYS A 46 -0.75 5.92 14.94
N ALA A 47 -0.21 4.84 15.51
CA ALA A 47 0.48 4.86 16.80
C ALA A 47 1.85 5.57 16.71
N GLY A 48 2.59 5.36 15.62
CA GLY A 48 3.92 5.94 15.40
C GLY A 48 3.93 7.38 14.88
N GLY A 49 2.77 7.94 14.50
CA GLY A 49 2.65 9.35 14.11
C GLY A 49 3.37 9.70 12.80
N SER A 50 3.85 10.95 12.69
CA SER A 50 4.37 11.48 11.41
C SER A 50 5.61 10.75 10.90
N ASP A 51 6.53 10.37 11.78
CA ASP A 51 7.78 9.71 11.38
C ASP A 51 7.47 8.32 10.83
N ARG A 52 6.57 7.59 11.48
CA ARG A 52 6.11 6.28 11.01
C ARG A 52 5.40 6.34 9.66
N VAL A 53 4.65 7.42 9.38
CA VAL A 53 4.09 7.65 8.04
C VAL A 53 5.21 7.73 7.00
N MET A 54 6.30 8.45 7.29
CA MET A 54 7.40 8.64 6.34
C MET A 54 8.19 7.36 6.09
N GLU A 55 8.36 6.53 7.11
CA GLU A 55 9.03 5.23 7.04
C GLU A 55 8.20 4.15 6.31
N CYS A 56 6.89 4.11 6.55
CA CYS A 56 6.00 3.07 6.02
C CYS A 56 5.38 3.40 4.66
N THR A 57 5.60 4.61 4.13
CA THR A 57 5.03 5.07 2.87
C THR A 57 6.06 5.85 2.05
N SER A 58 5.90 5.88 0.73
CA SER A 58 6.81 6.60 -0.17
C SER A 58 6.07 7.65 -1.00
N SER A 59 6.67 8.82 -1.16
CA SER A 59 6.24 9.81 -2.16
C SER A 59 6.78 9.51 -3.55
N ASN A 60 7.69 8.55 -3.69
CA ASN A 60 8.26 8.12 -4.97
C ASN A 60 7.51 6.88 -5.47
N PHE A 61 6.40 7.11 -6.16
CA PHE A 61 5.57 6.07 -6.75
C PHE A 61 5.12 6.47 -8.16
N GLU A 62 4.81 5.48 -8.99
CA GLU A 62 4.46 5.68 -10.39
C GLU A 62 3.11 5.05 -10.71
N GLY A 63 2.31 5.77 -11.51
CA GLY A 63 1.00 5.33 -11.97
C GLY A 63 -0.04 5.26 -10.86
N CYS A 64 -1.31 5.46 -11.23
CA CYS A 64 -2.44 5.32 -10.31
C CYS A 64 -3.49 4.40 -10.93
N ILE A 65 -4.00 3.47 -10.13
CA ILE A 65 -5.09 2.56 -10.47
C ILE A 65 -6.24 2.84 -9.51
N ALA A 66 -7.39 3.22 -10.05
CA ALA A 66 -8.63 3.28 -9.28
C ALA A 66 -9.25 1.89 -9.23
N VAL A 67 -9.20 1.24 -8.07
CA VAL A 67 -9.78 -0.09 -7.84
C VAL A 67 -11.16 0.08 -7.21
N THR A 68 -12.21 -0.25 -7.96
CA THR A 68 -13.61 -0.15 -7.54
C THR A 68 -14.20 -1.48 -7.09
N ASN A 69 -13.89 -2.58 -7.80
CA ASN A 69 -14.23 -3.95 -7.44
C ASN A 69 -12.96 -4.83 -7.43
N PRO A 70 -12.24 -4.93 -6.30
CA PRO A 70 -10.98 -5.65 -6.19
C PRO A 70 -11.09 -7.16 -6.52
N GLU A 71 -12.17 -7.82 -6.08
CA GLU A 71 -12.30 -9.27 -6.16
C GLU A 71 -12.52 -9.77 -7.59
N GLU A 72 -13.23 -9.00 -8.41
CA GLU A 72 -13.53 -9.34 -9.81
C GLU A 72 -12.50 -8.77 -10.81
N SER A 73 -11.65 -7.83 -10.38
CA SER A 73 -10.72 -7.14 -11.27
C SER A 73 -9.48 -7.96 -11.57
N TRP A 74 -9.24 -8.26 -12.85
CA TRP A 74 -7.97 -8.84 -13.30
C TRP A 74 -6.78 -7.93 -12.96
N VAL A 75 -6.93 -6.61 -13.09
CA VAL A 75 -5.86 -5.65 -12.75
C VAL A 75 -5.53 -5.73 -11.26
N ALA A 76 -6.53 -5.83 -10.38
CA ALA A 76 -6.31 -5.97 -8.94
C ALA A 76 -5.65 -7.31 -8.58
N ARG A 77 -6.02 -8.40 -9.26
CA ARG A 77 -5.34 -9.70 -9.11
C ARG A 77 -3.88 -9.62 -9.54
N TRP A 78 -3.61 -9.06 -10.72
CA TRP A 78 -2.25 -8.84 -11.23
C TRP A 78 -1.41 -7.99 -10.28
N GLN A 79 -2.00 -6.94 -9.73
CA GLN A 79 -1.34 -6.04 -8.78
C GLN A 79 -1.30 -6.57 -7.33
N ARG A 80 -1.77 -7.79 -7.07
CA ARG A 80 -1.84 -8.37 -5.70
C ARG A 80 -2.58 -7.46 -4.72
N THR A 81 -3.68 -6.85 -5.16
CA THR A 81 -4.57 -5.96 -4.38
C THR A 81 -6.03 -6.44 -4.36
N SER A 82 -6.34 -7.62 -4.89
CA SER A 82 -7.72 -8.14 -4.98
C SER A 82 -8.40 -8.42 -3.64
N LYS A 83 -7.63 -8.53 -2.54
CA LYS A 83 -8.15 -8.69 -1.17
C LYS A 83 -8.20 -7.39 -0.38
N TYR A 84 -7.78 -6.27 -0.98
CA TYR A 84 -7.72 -4.98 -0.30
C TYR A 84 -8.97 -4.15 -0.54
N VAL A 85 -9.12 -3.09 0.24
CA VAL A 85 -10.27 -2.18 0.13
C VAL A 85 -10.28 -1.46 -1.22
N ARG A 86 -11.46 -1.05 -1.69
CA ARG A 86 -11.57 -0.15 -2.85
C ARG A 86 -10.81 1.16 -2.57
N GLY A 87 -10.16 1.72 -3.59
CA GLY A 87 -9.30 2.89 -3.41
C GLY A 87 -8.39 3.18 -4.60
N ILE A 88 -7.49 4.15 -4.43
CA ILE A 88 -6.43 4.46 -5.39
C ILE A 88 -5.16 3.72 -4.96
N TYR A 89 -4.55 3.00 -5.89
CA TYR A 89 -3.33 2.23 -5.68
C TYR A 89 -2.25 2.67 -6.68
N ALA A 90 -0.99 2.67 -6.25
CA ALA A 90 0.13 2.91 -7.15
C ALA A 90 0.44 1.65 -7.96
N MET A 91 0.89 1.82 -9.22
CA MET A 91 1.38 0.68 -10.02
C MET A 91 2.74 0.20 -9.51
N ARG A 92 3.59 1.15 -9.11
CA ARG A 92 4.92 0.89 -8.55
C ARG A 92 5.19 1.85 -7.39
N VAL A 93 5.88 1.36 -6.36
CA VAL A 93 6.30 2.15 -5.19
C VAL A 93 7.77 1.88 -4.91
N ILE A 94 8.58 2.93 -4.89
CA ILE A 94 10.01 2.83 -4.63
C ILE A 94 10.26 2.98 -3.12
N GLY A 95 10.96 2.00 -2.55
CA GLY A 95 11.36 1.95 -1.15
C GLY A 95 11.22 0.54 -0.58
N SER A 96 11.59 0.37 0.68
CA SER A 96 11.44 -0.85 1.46
C SER A 96 10.72 -0.54 2.77
N ILE A 97 9.94 -1.51 3.26
CA ILE A 97 9.36 -1.39 4.60
C ILE A 97 10.47 -1.35 5.67
N PRO A 98 10.19 -0.82 6.88
CA PRO A 98 11.09 -0.92 8.01
C PRO A 98 11.38 -2.37 8.43
N GLU A 99 12.55 -2.62 9.02
CA GLU A 99 12.99 -3.95 9.48
C GLU A 99 12.01 -4.56 10.50
N ASP A 100 11.51 -3.77 11.44
CA ASP A 100 10.55 -4.23 12.45
C ASP A 100 9.21 -4.68 11.85
N VAL A 101 8.79 -4.07 10.73
CA VAL A 101 7.61 -4.50 9.96
C VAL A 101 7.90 -5.82 9.26
N GLU A 102 9.10 -5.98 8.70
CA GLU A 102 9.51 -7.21 8.01
C GLU A 102 9.63 -8.39 8.99
N GLU A 103 10.18 -8.17 10.18
CA GLU A 103 10.19 -9.14 11.28
C GLU A 103 8.79 -9.57 11.70
N GLU A 104 7.86 -8.61 11.85
CA GLU A 104 6.46 -8.91 12.21
C GLU A 104 5.72 -9.67 11.10
N LEU A 105 6.02 -9.39 9.82
CA LEU A 105 5.49 -10.19 8.71
C LEU A 105 6.01 -11.62 8.75
N ASN A 106 7.32 -11.79 8.99
CA ASN A 106 7.96 -13.09 9.09
C ASN A 106 7.45 -13.90 10.28
N SER A 107 7.19 -13.28 11.44
CA SER A 107 6.62 -13.93 12.63
C SER A 107 5.22 -14.52 12.36
N ARG A 108 4.48 -13.92 11.42
CA ARG A 108 3.16 -14.36 10.94
C ARG A 108 3.23 -15.29 9.73
N GLY A 109 4.43 -15.66 9.28
CA GLY A 109 4.63 -16.51 8.09
C GLY A 109 4.30 -15.83 6.77
N ILE A 110 4.35 -14.49 6.72
CA ILE A 110 4.06 -13.70 5.53
C ILE A 110 5.37 -13.19 4.94
N THR A 111 5.71 -13.59 3.72
CA THR A 111 6.88 -13.06 3.01
C THR A 111 6.59 -11.67 2.46
N TYR A 112 7.40 -10.67 2.82
CA TYR A 112 7.34 -9.36 2.20
C TYR A 112 7.69 -9.45 0.71
N ARG A 113 6.85 -8.85 -0.14
CA ARG A 113 7.10 -8.70 -1.58
C ARG A 113 7.11 -7.22 -1.94
N PRO A 114 8.26 -6.66 -2.37
CA PRO A 114 8.36 -5.28 -2.77
C PRO A 114 7.32 -4.87 -3.83
N ARG A 115 7.05 -3.57 -3.90
CA ARG A 115 6.09 -2.99 -4.85
C ARG A 115 6.80 -2.19 -5.95
N ASP A 116 8.10 -2.38 -6.15
CA ASP A 116 8.94 -1.56 -7.05
C ASP A 116 8.90 -2.00 -8.53
N GLY A 117 8.26 -3.14 -8.82
CA GLY A 117 8.06 -3.65 -10.18
C GLY A 117 9.30 -4.29 -10.82
N LYS A 118 10.31 -4.68 -10.04
CA LYS A 118 11.44 -5.46 -10.56
C LYS A 118 11.01 -6.87 -10.99
N ALA A 119 11.65 -7.38 -12.05
CA ALA A 119 11.20 -8.51 -12.85
C ALA A 119 11.10 -9.86 -12.10
N ASP A 120 11.86 -10.04 -11.01
CA ASP A 120 11.85 -11.27 -10.22
C ASP A 120 10.49 -11.53 -9.54
N ASP A 121 9.67 -10.49 -9.42
CA ASP A 121 8.33 -10.53 -8.80
C ASP A 121 7.19 -10.84 -9.80
N LEU A 122 7.48 -10.81 -11.11
CA LEU A 122 6.47 -10.96 -12.18
C LEU A 122 6.19 -12.42 -12.56
N PHE A 123 7.07 -13.35 -12.20
CA PHE A 123 6.99 -14.75 -12.66
C PHE A 123 6.78 -15.79 -11.54
N GLN A 124 6.81 -15.39 -10.27
CA GLN A 124 6.58 -16.31 -9.13
C GLN A 124 5.09 -16.64 -8.85
N GLY A 125 4.19 -16.38 -9.80
CA GLY A 125 2.74 -16.60 -9.63
C GLY A 125 2.09 -17.44 -10.73
N VAL A 126 2.87 -18.11 -11.59
CA VAL A 126 2.36 -18.91 -12.74
C VAL A 126 2.63 -20.42 -12.59
N HIS A 127 2.88 -20.90 -11.38
CA HIS A 127 2.94 -22.34 -11.08
C HIS A 127 1.99 -22.71 -9.95
#